data_AF-A0A661LAJ2-F1
#
_entry.id   AF-A0A661LAJ2-F1
#
_cell.length_a   1.000
_cell.length_b   1.000
_cell.length_c   1.000
_cell.angle_alpha   90.00
_cell.angle_beta   90.00
_cell.angle_gamma   90.00
#
_symmetry.space_group_name_H-M   'P 1'
#
loop_
_entity.id
_entity.type
_entity.pdbx_description
1 polymer ?
#
loop_
_entity_poly.entity_id
_entity_poly.type
_entity_poly.pdbx_seq_one_letter_code
_entity_poly.pdbx_strand_id
1 'polypeptide(L)'
;MAWVEKIAQPVATFLHLPAPSIELISTSAMNLIAACGIGGILLSRGILRPVEVVISLMAGAFIYNLGEILHTTMPYNVSFFGLKLGAKMAITIWLAIGASQALVIVILIGLRGIAL
;
A
#
# COMPACT_ATOMS: atom_id res chain seq x y z
N MET A 1 -2.69 -12.85 11.40
CA MET A 1 -3.33 -11.71 10.71
C MET A 1 -3.58 -10.50 11.61
N ALA A 2 -3.79 -10.67 12.93
CA ALA A 2 -4.08 -9.58 13.87
C ALA A 2 -3.07 -8.40 13.91
N TRP A 3 -1.79 -8.60 13.57
CA TRP A 3 -0.81 -7.50 13.54
C TRP A 3 -0.97 -6.59 12.32
N VAL A 4 -1.29 -7.17 11.16
CA VAL A 4 -1.49 -6.41 9.92
C VAL A 4 -2.80 -5.63 9.99
N GLU A 5 -3.83 -6.19 10.61
CA GLU A 5 -5.09 -5.48 10.89
C GLU A 5 -4.90 -4.27 11.83
N LYS A 6 -4.02 -4.39 12.84
CA LYS A 6 -3.66 -3.27 13.73
C LYS A 6 -2.94 -2.13 13.00
N ILE A 7 -2.29 -2.40 11.87
CA ILE A 7 -1.66 -1.40 11.01
C ILE A 7 -2.66 -0.89 9.94
N ALA A 8 -3.52 -1.77 9.43
CA ALA A 8 -4.52 -1.43 8.43
C ALA A 8 -5.65 -0.55 9.01
N GLN A 9 -6.02 -0.74 10.28
CA GLN A 9 -7.01 0.09 10.96
C GLN A 9 -6.69 1.59 10.97
N PRO A 10 -5.53 2.05 11.47
CA PRO A 10 -5.21 3.49 11.45
C PRO A 10 -5.12 4.05 10.04
N VAL A 11 -4.66 3.25 9.07
CA VAL A 11 -4.60 3.65 7.66
C VAL A 11 -6.01 3.81 7.08
N ALA A 12 -6.92 2.86 7.31
CA ALA A 12 -8.30 2.95 6.87
C ALA A 12 -9.03 4.15 7.50
N THR A 13 -8.83 4.39 8.79
CA THR A 13 -9.41 5.54 9.50
C THR A 13 -8.87 6.86 8.96
N PHE A 14 -7.56 6.97 8.76
CA PHE A 14 -6.93 8.18 8.21
C PHE A 14 -7.43 8.50 6.79
N LEU A 15 -7.64 7.47 5.98
CA LEU A 15 -8.14 7.59 4.60
C LEU A 15 -9.68 7.65 4.53
N HIS A 16 -10.39 7.69 5.67
CA HIS A 16 -11.85 7.66 5.77
C HIS A 16 -12.49 6.53 4.93
N LEU A 17 -11.86 5.35 4.90
CA LEU A 17 -12.32 4.22 4.12
C LEU A 17 -13.36 3.38 4.89
N PRO A 18 -14.32 2.75 4.20
CA PRO A 18 -15.28 1.84 4.82
C PRO A 18 -14.60 0.67 5.53
N ALA A 19 -15.19 0.14 6.60
CA ALA A 19 -14.63 -0.99 7.37
C ALA A 19 -14.20 -2.22 6.52
N PRO A 20 -14.90 -2.63 5.45
CA PRO A 20 -14.47 -3.71 4.56
C PRO A 20 -13.11 -3.47 3.89
N SER A 21 -12.67 -2.22 3.80
CA SER A 21 -11.37 -1.85 3.24
C SER A 21 -10.19 -2.34 4.09
N ILE A 22 -10.39 -2.57 5.39
CA ILE A 22 -9.34 -3.03 6.30
C ILE A 22 -8.85 -4.43 5.88
N GLU A 23 -9.79 -5.32 5.54
CA GLU A 23 -9.49 -6.68 5.05
C GLU A 23 -8.77 -6.64 3.70
N LEU A 24 -9.17 -5.70 2.83
CA LEU A 24 -8.55 -5.52 1.53
C LEU A 24 -7.11 -4.96 1.66
N ILE A 25 -6.90 -3.97 2.53
CA ILE A 25 -5.58 -3.39 2.83
C ILE A 25 -4.67 -4.46 3.43
N SER A 26 -5.15 -5.22 4.42
CA SER A 26 -4.35 -6.24 5.10
C SER A 26 -3.97 -7.38 4.15
N THR A 27 -4.90 -7.81 3.31
CA THR A 27 -4.63 -8.82 2.28
C THR A 27 -3.63 -8.29 1.26
N SER A 28 -3.79 -7.04 0.80
CA SER A 28 -2.89 -6.45 -0.19
C SER A 28 -1.48 -6.22 0.33
N ALA A 29 -1.31 -6.02 1.64
CA ALA A 29 0.00 -5.93 2.27
C ALA A 29 0.75 -7.27 2.29
N MET A 30 0.04 -8.40 2.15
CA MET A 30 0.63 -9.73 2.14
C MET A 30 0.73 -10.30 0.71
N ASN A 31 -0.32 -10.12 -0.08
CA ASN A 31 -0.41 -10.62 -1.45
C ASN A 31 -1.41 -9.79 -2.27
N LEU A 32 -0.89 -9.02 -3.23
CA LEU A 32 -1.68 -8.17 -4.11
C LEU A 32 -2.67 -8.96 -4.98
N ILE A 33 -2.31 -10.16 -5.44
CA ILE A 33 -3.15 -10.98 -6.32
C ILE A 33 -4.39 -11.46 -5.56
N ALA A 34 -4.20 -11.95 -4.33
CA ALA A 34 -5.30 -12.35 -3.46
C ALA A 34 -6.21 -11.15 -3.14
N ALA A 35 -5.61 -9.98 -2.89
CA ALA A 35 -6.35 -8.76 -2.63
C ALA A 35 -7.18 -8.29 -3.84
N CYS A 36 -6.64 -8.38 -5.06
CA CYS A 36 -7.42 -8.12 -6.28
C CYS A 36 -8.65 -9.04 -6.39
N GLY A 37 -8.51 -10.31 -6.02
CA GLY A 37 -9.63 -11.26 -5.96
C GLY A 37 -10.73 -10.82 -4.99
N ILE A 38 -10.36 -10.49 -3.75
CA ILE A 38 -11.32 -10.00 -2.73
C ILE A 38 -11.91 -8.65 -3.14
N GLY A 39 -11.09 -7.72 -3.63
CA GLY A 39 -11.51 -6.41 -4.11
C GLY A 39 -12.54 -6.49 -5.24
N GLY A 40 -12.39 -7.43 -6.17
CA GLY A 40 -13.37 -7.68 -7.22
C GLY A 40 -14.72 -8.18 -6.68
N ILE A 41 -14.71 -9.02 -5.64
CA ILE A 41 -15.94 -9.49 -4.97
C ILE A 41 -16.62 -8.33 -4.23
N LEU A 42 -15.86 -7.51 -3.49
CA LEU A 42 -16.40 -6.35 -2.76
C LEU A 42 -16.95 -5.28 -3.71
N LEU A 43 -16.31 -5.08 -4.86
CA LEU A 43 -16.76 -4.17 -5.90
C LEU A 43 -18.05 -4.66 -6.58
N SER A 44 -18.10 -5.94 -6.98
CA SER A 44 -19.27 -6.52 -7.66
C SER A 44 -20.51 -6.56 -6.77
N ARG A 45 -20.34 -6.67 -5.45
CA ARG A 45 -21.41 -6.60 -4.45
C ARG A 45 -21.83 -5.18 -4.09
N GLY A 46 -21.16 -4.15 -4.64
CA GLY A 46 -21.42 -2.75 -4.32
C GLY A 46 -21.08 -2.36 -2.88
N ILE A 47 -20.27 -3.17 -2.19
CA ILE A 47 -19.86 -2.90 -0.80
C ILE A 47 -18.80 -1.78 -0.76
N LEU A 48 -17.91 -1.75 -1.76
CA LEU A 48 -16.92 -0.70 -1.96
C LEU A 48 -17.08 -0.09 -3.34
N ARG A 49 -16.86 1.22 -3.44
CA ARG A 49 -16.78 1.94 -4.72
C ARG A 49 -15.45 1.63 -5.41
N PRO A 50 -15.36 1.78 -6.75
CA PRO A 50 -14.12 1.53 -7.50
C PRO A 50 -12.92 2.28 -6.91
N VAL A 51 -13.10 3.55 -6.56
CA VAL A 51 -12.04 4.40 -5.99
C VAL A 51 -11.61 3.90 -4.61
N GLU A 52 -12.53 3.43 -3.77
CA GLU A 52 -12.23 2.91 -2.44
C GLU A 52 -11.42 1.59 -2.52
N VAL A 53 -11.74 0.74 -3.50
CA VAL A 53 -10.97 -0.49 -3.78
C VAL A 53 -9.55 -0.14 -4.20
N VAL A 54 -9.37 0.77 -5.15
CA VAL A 54 -8.04 1.17 -5.62
C VAL A 54 -7.21 1.79 -4.50
N ILE A 55 -7.78 2.71 -3.70
CA ILE A 55 -7.08 3.31 -2.56
C ILE A 55 -6.65 2.22 -1.56
N SER A 56 -7.53 1.26 -1.28
CA SER A 56 -7.25 0.17 -0.34
C SER A 56 -6.10 -0.74 -0.82
N LEU A 57 -6.09 -1.10 -2.10
CA LEU A 57 -5.00 -1.88 -2.71
C LEU A 57 -3.68 -1.10 -2.67
N MET A 58 -3.70 0.19 -3.01
CA MET A 58 -2.49 1.02 -2.96
C MET A 58 -1.96 1.20 -1.54
N ALA A 59 -2.84 1.38 -0.56
CA ALA A 59 -2.45 1.48 0.84
C ALA A 59 -1.81 0.18 1.36
N GLY A 60 -2.34 -0.99 0.98
CA GLY A 60 -1.71 -2.27 1.31
C GLY A 60 -0.37 -2.46 0.61
N ALA A 61 -0.28 -2.12 -0.68
CA ALA A 61 0.97 -2.17 -1.44
C ALA A 61 2.06 -1.26 -0.83
N PHE A 62 1.68 -0.10 -0.27
CA PHE A 62 2.61 0.78 0.44
C PHE A 62 3.19 0.11 1.70
N ILE A 63 2.35 -0.58 2.47
CA ILE A 63 2.80 -1.38 3.64
C ILE A 63 3.72 -2.52 3.21
N TYR A 64 3.42 -3.19 2.11
CA TYR A 64 4.29 -4.24 1.56
C TYR A 64 5.67 -3.69 1.18
N ASN A 65 5.72 -2.57 0.44
CA ASN A 65 6.97 -1.95 0.01
C ASN A 65 7.87 -1.54 1.20
N LEU A 66 7.27 -1.05 2.29
CA LEU A 66 7.98 -0.78 3.55
C LEU A 66 8.77 -1.99 4.07
N GLY A 67 8.20 -3.20 3.98
CA GLY A 67 8.88 -4.44 4.36
C GLY A 67 9.90 -4.90 3.32
N GLU A 68 9.59 -4.73 2.04
CA GLU A 68 10.45 -5.16 0.93
C GLU A 68 11.83 -4.47 0.94
N ILE A 69 11.89 -3.22 1.42
CA ILE A 69 13.16 -2.48 1.53
C ILE A 69 14.19 -3.20 2.38
N LEU A 70 13.75 -3.71 3.53
CA LEU A 70 14.64 -4.30 4.52
C LEU A 70 15.10 -5.68 4.06
N HIS A 71 14.23 -6.40 3.37
CA HIS A 71 14.45 -7.79 3.01
C HIS A 71 15.11 -7.97 1.64
N THR A 72 14.86 -7.07 0.69
CA THR A 72 15.27 -7.25 -0.72
C THR A 72 16.12 -6.09 -1.20
N THR A 73 15.60 -4.86 -1.14
CA THR A 73 16.22 -3.70 -1.80
C THR A 73 17.54 -3.29 -1.14
N MET A 74 17.60 -3.30 0.19
CA MET A 74 18.81 -2.95 0.93
C MET A 74 19.95 -3.97 0.75
N PRO A 75 19.77 -5.29 0.99
CA PRO A 75 20.84 -6.26 0.78
C PRO A 75 21.30 -6.31 -0.68
N TYR A 76 20.37 -6.24 -1.65
CA TYR A 76 20.73 -6.23 -3.07
C TYR A 76 21.63 -5.04 -3.43
N ASN A 77 21.23 -3.81 -3.08
CA ASN A 77 22.03 -2.63 -3.39
C ASN A 77 23.36 -2.60 -2.62
N VAL A 78 23.40 -3.10 -1.38
CA VAL A 78 24.64 -3.22 -0.60
C VAL A 78 25.59 -4.24 -1.22
N SER A 79 25.10 -5.35 -1.76
CA SER A 79 25.92 -6.36 -2.45
C SER A 79 26.57 -5.80 -3.72
N PHE A 80 25.88 -4.96 -4.49
CA PHE A 80 26.41 -4.41 -5.74
C PHE A 80 27.32 -3.18 -5.55
N PHE A 81 26.94 -2.25 -4.68
CA PHE A 81 27.61 -0.94 -4.56
C PHE A 81 28.40 -0.77 -3.24
N GLY A 82 28.45 -1.81 -2.41
CA GLY A 82 29.04 -1.76 -1.07
C GLY A 82 28.16 -1.04 -0.05
N LEU A 83 28.55 -1.11 1.24
CA LEU A 83 27.71 -0.66 2.36
C LEU A 83 27.31 0.83 2.27
N LYS A 84 28.27 1.73 1.99
CA LYS A 84 28.01 3.19 2.00
C LYS A 84 27.16 3.66 0.83
N LEU A 85 27.47 3.21 -0.39
CA LEU A 85 26.79 3.68 -1.59
C LEU A 85 25.47 2.91 -1.80
N GLY A 86 25.48 1.60 -1.54
CA GLY A 86 24.30 0.74 -1.62
C GLY A 86 23.21 1.12 -0.62
N ALA A 87 23.57 1.43 0.63
CA ALA A 87 22.58 1.91 1.61
C ALA A 87 21.98 3.26 1.21
N LYS A 88 22.79 4.20 0.70
CA LYS A 88 22.29 5.47 0.17
C LYS A 88 21.32 5.27 -0.98
N MET A 89 21.68 4.45 -1.98
CA MET A 89 20.79 4.14 -3.10
C MET A 89 19.49 3.49 -2.64
N ALA A 90 19.55 2.49 -1.76
CA ALA A 90 18.35 1.81 -1.25
C ALA A 90 17.39 2.79 -0.57
N ILE A 91 17.91 3.69 0.27
CA ILE A 91 17.09 4.71 0.95
C ILE A 91 16.51 5.70 -0.06
N THR A 92 17.28 6.16 -1.06
CA THR A 92 16.79 7.09 -2.08
C THR A 92 15.68 6.45 -2.94
N ILE A 93 15.87 5.20 -3.37
CA ILE A 93 14.87 4.45 -4.13
C ILE A 93 13.60 4.28 -3.30
N TRP A 94 13.75 3.93 -2.02
CA TRP A 94 12.61 3.79 -1.13
C TRP A 94 11.82 5.09 -0.95
N LEU A 95 12.53 6.20 -0.71
CA LEU A 95 11.90 7.51 -0.58
C LEU A 95 11.15 7.89 -1.87
N ALA A 96 11.73 7.62 -3.03
CA ALA A 96 11.09 7.89 -4.31
C ALA A 96 9.81 7.05 -4.51
N ILE A 97 9.87 5.74 -4.23
CA ILE A 97 8.71 4.84 -4.32
C ILE A 97 7.64 5.28 -3.33
N GLY A 98 8.00 5.47 -2.06
CA GLY A 98 7.08 5.87 -1.00
C GLY A 98 6.42 7.22 -1.28
N ALA A 99 7.19 8.22 -1.73
CA ALA A 99 6.66 9.51 -2.12
C ALA A 99 5.70 9.41 -3.31
N SER A 100 6.04 8.62 -4.33
CA SER A 100 5.17 8.41 -5.50
C SER A 100 3.84 7.76 -5.10
N GLN A 101 3.86 6.73 -4.26
CA GLN A 101 2.65 6.04 -3.80
C GLN A 101 1.79 6.95 -2.92
N ALA A 102 2.41 7.68 -1.98
CA ALA A 102 1.70 8.65 -1.15
C ALA A 102 1.03 9.73 -2.00
N LEU A 103 1.72 10.24 -3.03
CA LEU A 103 1.18 11.24 -3.95
C LEU A 103 -0.03 10.70 -4.72
N VAL A 104 0.04 9.47 -5.24
CA VAL A 104 -1.10 8.85 -5.94
C VAL A 104 -2.28 8.63 -4.99
N ILE A 105 -2.04 8.18 -3.76
CA ILE A 105 -3.10 8.01 -2.75
C ILE A 105 -3.78 9.36 -2.46
N VAL A 106 -3.02 10.44 -2.30
CA VAL A 106 -3.56 11.79 -2.09
C VAL A 106 -4.41 12.25 -3.28
N ILE A 107 -3.94 12.03 -4.52
CA ILE A 107 -4.71 12.35 -5.73
C ILE A 107 -6.03 11.56 -5.75
N LEU A 108 -6.00 10.26 -5.47
CA LEU A 108 -7.19 9.41 -5.47
C LEU A 108 -8.20 9.82 -4.39
N ILE A 109 -7.74 10.25 -3.21
CA ILE A 109 -8.62 10.82 -2.17
C ILE A 109 -9.23 12.14 -2.64
N GLY A 110 -8.45 13.00 -3.29
CA GLY A 110 -8.96 14.24 -3.89
C GLY A 110 -10.04 13.97 -4.92
N LEU A 111 -9.80 13.01 -5.83
CA LEU A 111 -10.77 12.59 -6.83
C LEU A 111 -12.03 11.97 -6.21
N ARG A 112 -11.89 11.20 -5.13
CA ARG A 112 -13.03 10.69 -4.36
C ARG A 112 -13.92 11.82 -3.83
N GLY A 113 -13.34 12.95 -3.41
CA GLY A 113 -14.07 14.12 -2.95
C GLY A 113 -14.79 14.89 -4.07
N ILE A 114 -14.29 14.82 -5.30
CA ILE A 114 -14.87 15.47 -6.49
C ILE A 114 -15.97 14.60 -7.12
N ALA A 115 -15.90 13.28 -6.95
CA ALA A 115 -16.88 12.32 -7.48
C ALA A 115 -18.10 12.08 -6.54
N LEU A 116 -18.34 13.01 -5.60
CA LEU A 116 -19.50 13.10 -4.71
C LEU A 116 -20.49 14.12 -5.25
#